data_AF-A0A2X3KGW8-F1
#
_entry.id   AF-A0A2X3KGW8-F1
#
_cell.length_a   1.000
_cell.length_b   1.000
_cell.length_c   1.000
_cell.angle_alpha   90.00
_cell.angle_beta   90.00
_cell.angle_gamma   90.00
#
_symmetry.space_group_name_H-M   'P 1'
#
loop_
_entity.id
_entity.type
_entity.pdbx_description
1 polymer ?
#
loop_
_entity_poly.entity_id
_entity_poly.type
_entity_poly.pdbx_seq_one_letter_code
_entity_poly.pdbx_strand_id
1 'polypeptide(L)' 'MALNIKSLDDFSPDSVARQVPEVNKLLELREALTALKGPMGNLPAFRTQLQALLENEESREQLLKEIGLVSNK' A
#
# COMPACT_ATOMS: atom_id res chain seq x y z
N MET A 1 -15.06 -14.13 -2.34
CA MET A 1 -14.24 -13.63 -1.22
C MET A 1 -15.12 -13.55 0.02
N ALA A 2 -14.63 -13.99 1.17
CA ALA A 2 -15.30 -13.86 2.45
C ALA A 2 -14.32 -13.27 3.46
N LEU A 3 -14.77 -12.32 4.28
CA LEU A 3 -13.97 -11.75 5.36
C LEU A 3 -13.89 -12.76 6.52
N ASN A 4 -12.72 -12.87 7.13
CA ASN A 4 -12.48 -13.70 8.30
C ASN A 4 -12.77 -12.89 9.56
N ILE A 5 -14.02 -12.94 10.00
CA ILE A 5 -14.51 -12.22 11.18
C ILE A 5 -14.61 -13.20 12.36
N LYS A 6 -13.89 -12.90 13.43
CA LYS A 6 -13.84 -13.67 14.69
C LYS A 6 -14.31 -12.86 15.89
N SER A 7 -14.20 -11.54 15.83
CA SER A 7 -14.69 -10.63 16.87
C SER A 7 -15.30 -9.36 16.26
N LEU A 8 -15.90 -8.51 17.11
CA LEU A 8 -16.41 -7.21 16.69
C LEU A 8 -15.32 -6.29 16.15
N ASP A 9 -14.08 -6.43 16.61
CA ASP A 9 -12.95 -5.59 16.17
C ASP A 9 -12.54 -5.86 14.71
N ASP A 10 -12.89 -7.04 14.18
CA ASP A 10 -12.61 -7.39 12.78
C ASP A 10 -13.49 -6.60 11.78
N PHE A 11 -14.56 -5.96 12.27
CA PHE A 11 -15.36 -5.00 11.49
C PHE A 11 -14.76 -3.59 11.46
N SER A 12 -13.66 -3.34 12.17
CA SER A 12 -12.99 -2.05 12.08
C SER A 12 -12.47 -1.82 10.65
N PRO A 13 -12.44 -0.56 10.17
CA PRO A 13 -11.98 -0.23 8.83
C PRO A 13 -10.56 -0.75 8.53
N ASP A 14 -9.66 -0.70 9.52
CA ASP A 14 -8.29 -1.20 9.39
C ASP A 14 -8.24 -2.72 9.24
N SER A 15 -9.01 -3.46 10.04
CA SER A 15 -9.09 -4.92 9.96
C SER A 15 -9.69 -5.38 8.62
N VAL A 16 -10.69 -4.66 8.10
CA VAL A 16 -11.28 -4.94 6.79
C VAL A 16 -10.29 -4.59 5.67
N ALA A 17 -9.64 -3.43 5.75
CA ALA A 17 -8.65 -2.98 4.76
C ALA A 17 -7.51 -3.97 4.57
N ARG A 18 -7.02 -4.59 5.66
CA ARG A 18 -5.97 -5.62 5.60
C ARG A 18 -6.41 -6.95 4.98
N GLN A 19 -7.72 -7.25 5.01
CA GLN A 19 -8.28 -8.49 4.48
C GLN A 19 -8.70 -8.40 3.01
N VAL A 20 -8.85 -7.20 2.48
CA VAL A 20 -9.14 -6.94 1.06
C VAL A 20 -7.82 -6.67 0.34
N PRO A 21 -7.35 -7.56 -0.56
CA PRO A 21 -6.01 -7.45 -1.17
C PRO A 21 -5.72 -6.11 -1.84
N GLU A 22 -6.72 -5.53 -2.50
CA GLU A 22 -6.63 -4.26 -3.21
C GLU A 22 -6.44 -3.10 -2.23
N VAL A 23 -7.17 -3.10 -1.12
CA VAL A 23 -7.11 -2.06 -0.09
C VAL A 23 -5.85 -2.19 0.76
N ASN A 24 -5.42 -3.42 1.04
CA ASN A 24 -4.18 -3.67 1.79
C ASN A 24 -2.95 -3.11 1.04
N LYS A 25 -2.89 -3.26 -0.29
CA LYS A 25 -1.83 -2.66 -1.12
C LYS A 25 -1.77 -1.13 -1.00
N LEU A 26 -2.91 -0.47 -0.91
CA LEU A 26 -2.99 0.98 -0.71
C LEU A 26 -2.53 1.39 0.69
N LEU A 27 -2.83 0.58 1.71
CA LEU A 27 -2.37 0.79 3.07
C LEU A 27 -0.84 0.66 3.18
N GLU A 28 -0.28 -0.39 2.58
CA GLU A 28 1.17 -0.61 2.48
C GLU A 28 1.86 0.57 1.78
N LEU A 29 1.28 1.07 0.69
CA LEU A 29 1.77 2.26 -0.01
C LEU A 29 1.74 3.53 0.86
N ARG A 30 0.67 3.75 1.63
CA ARG A 30 0.58 4.89 2.55
C ARG A 30 1.67 4.81 3.63
N GLU A 31 1.85 3.65 4.25
CA GLU A 31 2.85 3.42 5.29
C GLU A 31 4.28 3.65 4.74
N ALA A 32 4.55 3.13 3.55
CA ALA A 32 5.76 3.38 2.79
C ALA A 32 6.06 4.86 2.53
N LEU A 33 5.08 5.61 2.03
CA LEU A 33 5.22 7.05 1.77
C LEU A 33 5.37 7.84 3.08
N THR A 34 4.79 7.35 4.17
CA THR A 34 4.95 7.95 5.51
C THR A 34 6.36 7.69 6.04
N ALA A 35 6.90 6.49 5.87
CA ALA A 35 8.26 6.13 6.26
C ALA A 35 9.31 6.95 5.47
N LEU A 36 9.05 7.23 4.20
CA LEU A 36 9.90 8.08 3.36
C LEU A 36 9.92 9.55 3.80
N LYS A 37 8.90 10.00 4.55
CA LYS A 37 8.84 11.35 5.12
C LYS A 37 9.65 11.50 6.43
N GLY A 38 10.22 10.41 6.98
CA GLY A 38 10.97 10.42 8.24
C GLY A 38 12.47 10.08 8.09
N PRO A 39 13.34 10.53 9.01
CA PRO A 39 14.80 10.38 8.91
C PRO A 39 15.36 8.96 9.19
N MET A 40 14.51 7.95 9.40
CA MET A 40 14.92 6.59 9.82
C MET A 40 14.35 5.47 8.92
N GLY A 41 14.36 5.68 7.60
CA GLY A 41 13.90 4.71 6.60
C GLY A 41 14.86 3.54 6.40
N ASN A 42 14.83 2.54 7.28
CA ASN A 42 15.45 1.23 7.01
C ASN A 42 14.41 0.12 7.19
N LEU A 43 13.53 -0.03 6.21
CA LEU A 43 12.65 -1.19 6.05
C LEU A 43 13.03 -1.91 4.75
N PRO A 44 13.93 -2.92 4.81
CA PRO A 44 14.28 -3.74 3.65
C PRO A 44 13.06 -4.36 2.95
N ALA A 45 12.04 -4.72 3.73
CA ALA A 45 10.77 -5.24 3.25
C ALA A 45 10.04 -4.27 2.30
N PHE A 46 10.16 -2.95 2.55
CA PHE A 46 9.54 -1.94 1.70
C PHE A 46 10.16 -1.91 0.31
N ARG A 47 11.50 -1.97 0.22
CA ARG A 47 12.20 -2.00 -1.08
C ARG A 47 11.79 -3.22 -1.90
N THR A 48 11.67 -4.38 -1.25
CA THR A 48 11.28 -5.64 -1.90
C THR A 48 9.83 -5.58 -2.41
N GLN A 49 8.89 -5.10 -1.61
CA GLN A 49 7.49 -4.97 -2.03
C GLN A 49 7.30 -3.92 -3.13
N LEU A 50 8.00 -2.79 -3.04
CA LEU A 50 7.98 -1.77 -4.08
C LEU A 50 8.59 -2.30 -5.38
N GLN A 51 9.69 -3.05 -5.33
CA GLN A 51 10.24 -3.71 -6.52
C GLN A 51 9.25 -4.70 -7.13
N ALA A 52 8.60 -5.55 -6.32
CA ALA A 52 7.60 -6.49 -6.82
C ALA A 52 6.39 -5.81 -7.47
N LEU A 53 5.95 -4.66 -6.95
CA LEU A 53 4.89 -3.86 -7.56
C LEU A 53 5.33 -3.14 -8.85
N LEU A 54 6.60 -2.77 -8.95
CA LEU A 54 7.18 -2.06 -10.10
C LEU A 54 7.68 -2.99 -11.21
N GLU A 55 7.84 -4.29 -10.95
CA GLU A 55 8.22 -5.32 -11.94
C GLU A 55 7.16 -5.49 -13.04
N ASN A 56 5.91 -5.12 -12.78
CA ASN A 56 4.86 -5.04 -13.79
C ASN A 56 4.75 -3.61 -14.33
N GLU A 57 5.11 -3.43 -15.60
CA GLU A 57 5.21 -2.13 -16.26
C GLU A 57 3.86 -1.37 -16.35
N GLU A 58 2.76 -2.08 -16.56
CA GLU A 58 1.41 -1.51 -16.59
C GLU A 58 0.94 -1.07 -15.19
N SER A 59 1.18 -1.91 -14.19
CA SER A 59 0.85 -1.61 -12.78
C SER A 59 1.68 -0.44 -12.26
N ARG A 60 2.95 -0.34 -12.68
CA ARG A 60 3.85 0.78 -12.38
C ARG A 60 3.33 2.09 -12.97
N GLU A 61 2.90 2.11 -14.22
CA GLU A 61 2.38 3.33 -14.84
C GLU A 61 1.08 3.82 -14.18
N GLN A 62 0.17 2.89 -13.84
CA GLN A 62 -1.06 3.23 -13.12
C GLN A 62 -0.76 3.77 -11.72
N LEU A 63 0.13 3.11 -10.98
CA LEU A 63 0.56 3.54 -9.65
C LEU A 63 1.22 4.94 -9.67
N LEU A 64 2.09 5.21 -10.65
CA LEU A 64 2.73 6.52 -10.80
C LEU A 64 1.74 7.63 -11.18
N LYS A 65 0.68 7.29 -11.93
CA LYS A 65 -0.44 8.21 -12.21
C LYS A 65 -1.26 8.50 -10.95
N GLU A 66 -1.57 7.48 -10.15
CA GLU A 66 -2.36 7.62 -8.91
C GLU A 66 -1.62 8.35 -7.78
N ILE A 67 -0.30 8.17 -7.66
CA ILE A 67 0.54 8.85 -6.65
C ILE A 67 0.71 10.36 -6.97
N GLY A 68 0.22 10.85 -8.11
CA GLY A 68 0.13 12.29 -8.36
C GLY A 68 1.46 12.96 -8.74
N LEU A 69 2.44 12.21 -9.27
CA LEU A 69 3.59 12.82 -9.95
C LEU A 69 3.20 13.53 -11.27
N VAL A 70 1.90 13.59 -11.60
CA VAL A 70 1.32 14.42 -12.67
C VAL A 70 0.58 15.64 -12.11
N SER A 71 0.93 16.12 -10.92
CA SER A 71 0.52 17.43 -10.40
C SER A 71 1.72 18.29 -10.06
N ASN A 72 2.45 18.73 -11.10
CA ASN A 72 3.01 20.08 -11.12
C ASN A 72 3.27 20.55 -12.56
N LYS A 73 2.25 21.12 -13.18
CA LYS A 73 2.37 22.23 -14.13
C LYS A 73 1.30 23.26 -13.77
#